data_AF-A0A3D1QTS7-F1
#
_entry.id   AF-A0A3D1QTS7-F1
#
_cell.length_a   1.000
_cell.length_b   1.000
_cell.length_c   1.000
_cell.angle_alpha   90.00
_cell.angle_beta   90.00
_cell.angle_gamma   90.00
#
_symmetry.space_group_name_H-M   'P 1'
#
loop_
_entity.id
_entity.type
_entity.pdbx_description
1 polymer ?
#
loop_
_entity_poly.entity_id
_entity_poly.type
_entity_poly.pdbx_seq_one_letter_code
_entity_poly.pdbx_strand_id
1 'polypeptide(L)'
;MLGLDTKWWGEVLARRDRIARAGLGPLLILFSVMLGFSDPTPSGSGWNWERWANGRLEGAPVARAVVLEPFAKEEPTAPFSAQWTAWMRVDRPGRFEFVVEADDEVELLVGEERLLQVVGKRKRTTHKATVRLTEPIVPLTLRLVDHGGGKYLRLFLNELDGPHGWSPVPWPREITWPTRELAEAALGGSRAMQRATVFSFFLVFLTLGVALTVHRHGLPFGLRLPSRRTVAIAATIALAALAARLHGLGDADIYWDEGAYLKAGMHYVRNLELGDFAPQSFHWNKEHPPVAKWLYGGAEWLGGMWGAKLFAAILQAMSCLLVFAIGRRYGSLTIGASAGMLLALMPYFVGHGRAIGLESPLVFFTCLSAWLLMRACERDSWPLHAAWGFTSILGVGSRATGVWFAPIAPLVCGVALARAGRRVLP
;
A
#
# COMPACT_ATOMS: atom_id res chain seq x y z
N MET A 1 -18.38 24.32 1.58
CA MET A 1 -19.13 23.75 2.72
C MET A 1 -20.13 22.72 2.18
N LEU A 2 -19.73 21.46 2.11
CA LEU A 2 -20.64 20.35 1.82
C LEU A 2 -21.13 19.82 3.18
N GLY A 3 -22.38 20.10 3.52
CA GLY A 3 -23.03 19.55 4.70
C GLY A 3 -23.20 18.05 4.52
N LEU A 4 -22.24 17.28 5.03
CA LEU A 4 -22.41 15.84 5.22
C LEU A 4 -23.44 15.66 6.32
N ASP A 5 -24.61 15.14 5.93
CA ASP A 5 -25.70 14.80 6.82
C ASP A 5 -25.21 13.82 7.90
N THR A 6 -25.13 14.31 9.13
CA THR A 6 -24.69 13.57 10.32
C THR A 6 -25.62 12.41 10.67
N LYS A 7 -26.83 12.33 10.08
CA LYS A 7 -27.71 11.16 10.20
C LYS A 7 -27.14 9.91 9.55
N TRP A 8 -26.40 10.03 8.45
CA TRP A 8 -25.87 8.85 7.75
C TRP A 8 -24.83 8.11 8.59
N TRP A 9 -23.94 8.87 9.25
CA TRP A 9 -22.99 8.32 10.22
C TRP A 9 -23.69 7.75 11.46
N GLY A 10 -24.76 8.41 11.93
CA GLY A 10 -25.59 7.91 13.03
C GLY A 10 -26.26 6.57 12.73
N GLU A 11 -26.77 6.36 11.52
CA GLU A 11 -27.38 5.08 11.11
C GLU A 11 -26.34 3.97 10.88
N VAL A 12 -25.17 4.30 10.33
CA VAL A 12 -24.05 3.35 10.17
C VAL A 12 -23.53 2.90 11.54
N LEU A 13 -23.43 3.81 12.51
CA LEU A 13 -23.06 3.51 13.89
C LEU A 13 -24.16 2.77 14.66
N ALA A 14 -25.44 3.07 14.40
CA ALA A 14 -26.58 2.33 14.98
C ALA A 14 -26.67 0.89 14.43
N ARG A 15 -26.12 0.62 13.24
CA ARG A 15 -26.00 -0.71 12.64
C ARG A 15 -24.66 -1.40 12.95
N ARG A 16 -23.85 -0.84 13.86
CA ARG A 16 -22.54 -1.39 14.28
C ARG A 16 -22.63 -2.86 14.68
N ASP A 17 -23.71 -3.29 15.32
CA ASP A 17 -23.93 -4.70 15.67
C ASP A 17 -24.24 -5.61 14.48
N ARG A 18 -24.80 -5.08 13.39
CA ARG A 18 -25.02 -5.82 12.13
C ARG A 18 -23.76 -5.84 11.26
N ILE A 19 -23.00 -4.75 11.22
CA ILE A 19 -21.73 -4.64 10.50
C ILE A 19 -20.64 -5.51 11.18
N ALA A 20 -20.61 -5.54 12.51
CA ALA A 20 -19.77 -6.45 13.28
C ALA A 20 -20.15 -7.92 13.08
N ARG A 21 -21.46 -8.23 12.95
CA ARG A 21 -21.96 -9.58 12.63
C ARG A 21 -21.67 -10.02 11.19
N ALA A 22 -21.48 -9.09 10.26
CA ALA A 22 -21.18 -9.37 8.84
C ALA A 22 -19.71 -9.74 8.57
N GLY A 23 -18.84 -9.81 9.59
CA GLY A 23 -17.44 -10.20 9.41
C GLY A 23 -16.56 -9.15 8.71
N LEU A 24 -17.08 -7.93 8.49
CA LEU A 24 -16.37 -6.81 7.85
C LEU A 24 -15.54 -5.98 8.85
N GLY A 25 -15.70 -6.21 10.17
CA GLY A 25 -14.94 -5.51 11.22
C GLY A 25 -13.42 -5.57 11.06
N PRO A 26 -12.81 -6.74 10.77
CA PRO A 26 -11.38 -6.83 10.51
C PRO A 26 -10.93 -6.09 9.26
N LEU A 27 -11.77 -6.00 8.23
CA LEU A 27 -11.50 -5.28 6.98
C LEU A 27 -11.61 -3.76 7.17
N LEU A 28 -12.60 -3.29 7.92
CA LEU A 28 -12.70 -1.89 8.33
C LEU A 28 -11.58 -1.49 9.28
N ILE A 29 -11.08 -2.39 10.12
CA ILE A 29 -9.89 -2.14 10.94
C ILE A 29 -8.64 -2.13 10.06
N LEU A 30 -8.47 -3.07 9.13
CA LEU A 30 -7.33 -3.06 8.19
C LEU A 30 -7.34 -1.77 7.34
N PHE A 31 -8.52 -1.38 6.84
CA PHE A 31 -8.71 -0.18 6.03
C PHE A 31 -8.55 1.10 6.86
N SER A 32 -9.13 1.19 8.06
CA SER A 32 -8.96 2.35 8.96
C SER A 32 -7.54 2.44 9.52
N VAL A 33 -6.82 1.33 9.67
CA VAL A 33 -5.42 1.33 10.09
C VAL A 33 -4.50 1.68 8.92
N MET A 34 -4.79 1.21 7.70
CA MET A 34 -4.13 1.70 6.47
C MET A 34 -4.50 3.14 6.10
N LEU A 35 -5.54 3.72 6.67
CA LEU A 35 -5.84 5.15 6.55
C LEU A 35 -5.32 5.96 7.75
N GLY A 36 -5.08 5.31 8.88
CA GLY A 36 -4.68 5.93 10.15
C GLY A 36 -3.17 6.01 10.37
N PHE A 37 -2.36 5.26 9.61
CA PHE A 37 -0.92 5.48 9.53
C PHE A 37 -0.65 6.55 8.46
N SER A 38 -0.78 7.81 8.84
CA SER A 38 -0.10 8.87 8.11
C SER A 38 1.39 8.54 8.06
N ASP A 39 2.02 8.77 6.90
CA ASP A 39 3.48 8.79 6.72
C ASP A 39 4.15 9.33 8.00
N PRO A 40 5.09 8.59 8.64
CA PRO A 40 5.84 9.11 9.79
C PRO A 40 6.81 10.19 9.30
N THR A 41 6.25 11.29 8.78
CA THR A 41 6.96 12.50 8.40
C THR A 41 7.57 13.08 9.67
N PRO A 42 8.90 13.26 9.72
CA PRO A 42 9.54 13.89 10.85
C PRO A 42 8.86 15.22 11.18
N SER A 43 8.66 15.49 12.47
CA SER A 43 8.13 16.79 12.89
C SER A 43 9.01 17.91 12.31
N GLY A 44 8.38 18.87 11.61
CA GLY A 44 9.07 19.99 10.97
C GLY A 44 9.57 19.74 9.54
N SER A 45 9.36 18.55 8.94
CA SER A 45 9.61 18.34 7.51
C SER A 45 8.56 19.07 6.64
N GLY A 46 8.95 19.51 5.45
CA GLY A 46 8.05 20.12 4.48
C GLY A 46 8.71 21.19 3.62
N TRP A 47 7.85 22.00 2.99
CA TRP A 47 8.16 23.06 2.05
C TRP A 47 7.51 24.36 2.51
N ASN A 48 8.24 25.47 2.45
CA ASN A 48 7.61 26.79 2.52
C ASN A 48 6.83 27.00 1.23
N TRP A 49 5.54 27.24 1.36
CA TRP A 49 4.65 27.53 0.25
C TRP A 49 4.17 28.97 0.35
N GLU A 50 4.28 29.68 -0.76
CA GLU A 50 3.74 31.02 -0.94
C GLU A 50 2.85 31.06 -2.18
N ARG A 51 1.76 31.82 -2.11
CA ARG A 51 0.82 31.98 -3.23
C ARG A 51 0.48 33.43 -3.46
N TRP A 52 0.37 33.82 -4.73
CA TRP A 52 -0.07 35.12 -5.19
C TRP A 52 -1.39 34.99 -5.95
N ALA A 53 -2.24 36.01 -5.86
CA ALA A 53 -3.52 36.08 -6.58
C ALA A 53 -3.35 36.60 -8.03
N ASN A 54 -2.16 36.45 -8.61
CA ASN A 54 -1.83 36.82 -9.98
C ASN A 54 -0.88 35.77 -10.58
N GLY A 55 -0.83 35.67 -11.90
CA GLY A 55 0.08 34.76 -12.62
C GLY A 55 1.46 35.34 -12.89
N ARG A 56 2.07 36.11 -11.97
CA ARG A 56 3.38 36.77 -12.21
C ARG A 56 4.36 36.72 -11.04
N LEU A 57 4.02 36.08 -9.91
CA LEU A 57 4.82 36.10 -8.67
C LEU A 57 5.15 37.54 -8.20
N GLU A 58 4.30 38.50 -8.54
CA GLU A 58 4.52 39.93 -8.27
C GLU A 58 3.73 40.41 -7.05
N GLY A 59 4.34 41.29 -6.25
CA GLY A 59 3.75 41.87 -5.05
C GLY A 59 3.82 40.95 -3.83
N ALA A 60 3.03 41.26 -2.80
CA ALA A 60 2.98 40.45 -1.59
C ALA A 60 2.14 39.16 -1.80
N PRO A 61 2.58 38.00 -1.30
CA PRO A 61 1.78 36.78 -1.39
C PRO A 61 0.51 36.90 -0.54
N VAL A 62 -0.58 36.37 -1.06
CA VAL A 62 -1.90 36.35 -0.40
C VAL A 62 -2.04 35.20 0.59
N ALA A 63 -1.19 34.18 0.51
CA ALA A 63 -1.15 33.08 1.46
C ALA A 63 0.28 32.54 1.62
N ARG A 64 0.58 32.06 2.83
CA ARG A 64 1.82 31.37 3.18
C ARG A 64 1.50 30.19 4.09
N ALA A 65 2.19 29.08 3.91
CA ALA A 65 2.11 27.93 4.80
C ALA A 65 3.37 27.07 4.72
N VAL A 66 3.51 26.12 5.63
CA VAL A 66 4.40 24.96 5.43
C VAL A 66 3.54 23.79 4.98
N VAL A 67 3.86 23.20 3.84
CA VAL A 67 3.14 22.06 3.25
C VAL A 67 4.06 20.86 3.13
N LEU A 68 3.51 19.65 3.08
CA LEU A 68 4.33 18.44 3.03
C LEU A 68 5.00 18.20 1.68
N GLU A 69 4.35 18.58 0.59
CA GLU A 69 4.90 18.45 -0.76
C GLU A 69 4.32 19.50 -1.73
N PRO A 70 5.00 19.79 -2.85
CA PRO A 70 4.45 20.65 -3.89
C PRO A 70 3.33 19.94 -4.66
N PHE A 71 2.12 20.49 -4.57
CA PHE A 71 0.96 19.91 -5.21
C PHE A 71 -0.08 20.99 -5.55
N ALA A 72 -0.64 20.89 -6.76
CA ALA A 72 -1.85 21.59 -7.16
C ALA A 72 -2.75 20.59 -7.91
N LYS A 73 -4.00 20.45 -7.45
CA LYS A 73 -4.98 19.54 -8.04
C LYS A 73 -5.71 20.20 -9.21
N GLU A 74 -6.02 19.39 -10.23
CA GLU A 74 -6.83 19.75 -11.40
C GLU A 74 -8.21 20.25 -11.02
N GLU A 75 -8.34 21.57 -10.94
CA GLU A 75 -9.58 22.27 -10.60
C GLU A 75 -9.63 23.63 -11.30
N PRO A 76 -10.81 24.08 -11.80
CA PRO A 76 -10.98 25.40 -12.39
C PRO A 76 -10.59 26.53 -11.43
N THR A 77 -9.57 27.31 -11.78
CA THR A 77 -9.17 28.50 -11.03
C THR A 77 -8.96 29.73 -11.89
N ALA A 78 -9.10 30.90 -11.26
CA ALA A 78 -8.53 32.13 -11.78
C ALA A 78 -6.99 32.05 -11.77
N PRO A 79 -6.30 32.80 -12.66
CA PRO A 79 -4.85 32.80 -12.72
C PRO A 79 -4.22 33.09 -11.36
N PHE A 80 -3.18 32.32 -11.02
CA PHE A 80 -2.43 32.49 -9.79
C PHE A 80 -0.98 32.08 -10.01
N SER A 81 -0.15 32.33 -9.02
CA SER A 81 1.21 31.79 -9.02
C SER A 81 1.57 31.33 -7.63
N ALA A 82 2.45 30.36 -7.56
CA ALA A 82 2.86 29.75 -6.32
C ALA A 82 4.35 29.39 -6.36
N GLN A 83 4.98 29.44 -5.20
CA GLN A 83 6.37 29.07 -5.02
C GLN A 83 6.47 28.11 -3.84
N TRP A 84 7.26 27.07 -4.02
CA TRP A 84 7.67 26.13 -2.98
C TRP A 84 9.18 26.22 -2.82
N THR A 85 9.65 26.46 -1.60
CA THR A 85 11.08 26.41 -1.26
C THR A 85 11.32 25.43 -0.13
N ALA A 86 12.41 24.66 -0.24
CA ALA A 86 12.82 23.72 0.79
C ALA A 86 14.33 23.47 0.71
N TRP A 87 14.86 22.84 1.73
CA TRP A 87 16.20 22.25 1.73
C TRP A 87 16.06 20.73 1.67
N MET A 88 16.60 20.12 0.63
CA MET A 88 16.56 18.68 0.42
C MET A 88 17.81 18.02 0.98
N ARG A 89 17.64 16.95 1.76
CA ARG A 89 18.74 16.06 2.17
C ARG A 89 19.03 15.06 1.08
N VAL A 90 20.31 14.87 0.78
CA VAL A 90 20.84 13.87 -0.14
C VAL A 90 21.59 12.83 0.68
N ASP A 91 21.00 11.65 0.88
CA ASP A 91 21.62 10.62 1.73
C ASP A 91 22.87 9.99 1.07
N ARG A 92 22.87 9.93 -0.27
CA ARG A 92 23.95 9.37 -1.08
C ARG A 92 24.18 10.25 -2.31
N PRO A 93 25.42 10.68 -2.56
CA PRO A 93 25.78 11.32 -3.82
C PRO A 93 25.41 10.45 -5.02
N GLY A 94 24.89 11.04 -6.09
CA GLY A 94 24.42 10.29 -7.25
C GLY A 94 23.66 11.14 -8.26
N ARG A 95 23.13 10.49 -9.28
CA ARG A 95 22.24 11.09 -10.27
C ARG A 95 20.79 11.00 -9.82
N PHE A 96 20.11 12.13 -9.85
CA PHE A 96 18.71 12.28 -9.51
C PHE A 96 17.97 12.82 -10.73
N GLU A 97 16.85 12.19 -11.07
CA GLU A 97 15.90 12.68 -12.06
C GLU A 97 14.69 13.27 -11.31
N PHE A 98 14.48 14.57 -11.51
CA PHE A 98 13.28 15.28 -11.07
C PHE A 98 12.25 15.20 -12.19
N VAL A 99 11.04 14.78 -11.83
CA VAL A 99 9.93 14.67 -12.76
C VAL A 99 8.83 15.62 -12.31
N VAL A 100 8.49 16.57 -13.15
CA VAL A 100 7.46 17.58 -12.89
C VAL A 100 6.30 17.33 -13.84
N GLU A 101 5.12 17.10 -13.31
CA GLU A 101 3.90 17.05 -14.09
C GLU A 101 3.12 18.34 -13.86
N ALA A 102 2.93 19.14 -14.90
CA ALA A 102 2.26 20.43 -14.83
C ALA A 102 1.45 20.72 -16.10
N ASP A 103 0.43 21.57 -15.99
CA ASP A 103 -0.35 22.05 -17.13
C ASP A 103 0.13 23.40 -17.67
N ASP A 104 0.69 24.26 -16.83
CA ASP A 104 1.14 25.60 -17.19
C ASP A 104 2.65 25.81 -16.95
N GLU A 105 3.06 27.05 -16.68
CA GLU A 105 4.45 27.45 -16.56
C GLU A 105 5.05 26.95 -15.25
N VAL A 106 6.18 26.27 -15.37
CA VAL A 106 6.87 25.69 -14.23
C VAL A 106 8.37 25.88 -14.32
N GLU A 107 8.99 26.25 -13.22
CA GLU A 107 10.43 26.41 -13.09
C GLU A 107 10.92 25.64 -11.86
N LEU A 108 11.95 24.82 -12.03
CA LEU A 108 12.60 24.09 -10.94
C LEU A 108 14.07 24.48 -10.88
N LEU A 109 14.50 24.97 -9.72
CA LEU A 109 15.88 25.22 -9.37
C LEU A 109 16.34 24.21 -8.31
N VAL A 110 17.54 23.69 -8.50
CA VAL A 110 18.19 22.74 -7.59
C VAL A 110 19.60 23.26 -7.32
N GLY A 111 19.87 23.69 -6.08
CA GLY A 111 21.07 24.48 -5.79
C GLY A 111 20.99 25.85 -6.45
N GLU A 112 22.06 26.24 -7.13
CA GLU A 112 22.13 27.44 -7.96
C GLU A 112 21.71 27.18 -9.42
N GLU A 113 21.49 25.91 -9.79
CA GLU A 113 21.19 25.52 -11.16
C GLU A 113 19.69 25.55 -11.44
N ARG A 114 19.29 26.24 -12.52
CA ARG A 114 17.94 26.15 -13.07
C ARG A 114 17.80 24.90 -13.92
N LEU A 115 17.30 23.84 -13.31
CA LEU A 115 17.23 22.50 -13.87
C LEU A 115 16.08 22.31 -14.87
N LEU A 116 14.95 22.99 -14.67
CA LEU A 116 13.78 22.94 -15.56
C LEU A 116 13.17 24.33 -15.75
N GLN A 117 12.80 24.67 -16.97
CA GLN A 117 11.96 25.83 -17.27
C GLN A 117 10.98 25.49 -18.40
N VAL A 118 9.68 25.64 -18.12
CA VAL A 118 8.59 25.45 -19.07
C VAL A 118 7.81 26.76 -19.11
N VAL A 119 7.58 27.27 -20.32
CA VAL A 119 6.92 28.56 -20.56
C VAL A 119 5.67 28.36 -21.43
N GLY A 120 4.68 29.22 -21.19
CA GLY A 120 3.39 29.23 -21.87
C GLY A 120 2.37 28.24 -21.30
N LYS A 121 1.10 28.51 -21.63
CA LYS A 121 -0.05 27.67 -21.31
C LYS A 121 0.01 26.33 -22.06
N ARG A 122 -0.19 25.22 -21.36
CA ARG A 122 -0.17 23.88 -21.96
C ARG A 122 -1.32 23.02 -21.42
N LYS A 123 -1.36 21.78 -21.87
CA LYS A 123 -2.13 20.72 -21.19
C LYS A 123 -1.18 20.02 -20.22
N ARG A 124 -1.75 19.37 -19.21
CA ARG A 124 -1.02 18.51 -18.27
C ARG A 124 -0.01 17.60 -19.00
N THR A 125 1.27 17.87 -18.77
CA THR A 125 2.41 17.24 -19.44
C THR A 125 3.49 16.90 -18.43
N THR A 126 4.21 15.81 -18.65
CA THR A 126 5.34 15.39 -17.82
C THR A 126 6.65 15.92 -18.38
N HIS A 127 7.42 16.60 -17.54
CA HIS A 127 8.75 17.11 -17.81
C HIS A 127 9.76 16.43 -16.90
N LYS A 128 10.97 16.17 -17.42
CA LYS A 128 12.02 15.46 -16.69
C LYS A 128 13.33 16.18 -16.84
N ALA A 129 14.09 16.24 -15.76
CA ALA A 129 15.44 16.78 -15.79
C ALA A 129 16.33 16.03 -14.79
N THR A 130 17.58 15.81 -15.17
CA THR A 130 18.54 15.02 -14.38
C THR A 130 19.69 15.90 -13.92
N VAL A 131 20.07 15.77 -12.67
CA VAL A 131 21.21 16.47 -12.06
C VAL A 131 22.03 15.49 -11.23
N ARG A 132 23.34 15.75 -11.11
CA ARG A 132 24.21 15.00 -10.20
C ARG A 132 24.38 15.78 -8.91
N LEU A 133 23.91 15.22 -7.80
CA LEU A 133 24.02 15.83 -6.48
C LEU A 133 25.18 15.20 -5.71
N THR A 134 26.01 16.06 -5.12
CA THR A 134 27.16 15.66 -4.30
C THR A 134 27.14 16.26 -2.91
N GLU A 135 26.51 17.42 -2.76
CA GLU A 135 26.27 18.06 -1.47
C GLU A 135 25.20 17.30 -0.67
N PRO A 136 25.37 17.18 0.66
CA PRO A 136 24.43 16.45 1.51
C PRO A 136 23.10 17.20 1.71
N ILE A 137 23.09 18.52 1.48
CA ILE A 137 21.92 19.38 1.63
C ILE A 137 21.91 20.38 0.49
N VAL A 138 20.80 20.42 -0.25
CA VAL A 138 20.66 21.22 -1.47
C VAL A 138 19.37 22.03 -1.40
N PRO A 139 19.39 23.35 -1.66
CA PRO A 139 18.18 24.15 -1.71
C PRO A 139 17.37 23.82 -2.97
N LEU A 140 16.04 23.76 -2.84
CA LEU A 140 15.09 23.53 -3.91
C LEU A 140 14.15 24.72 -4.02
N THR A 141 13.88 25.16 -5.25
CA THR A 141 12.81 26.12 -5.54
C THR A 141 11.98 25.61 -6.71
N LEU A 142 10.69 25.43 -6.48
CA LEU A 142 9.72 25.10 -7.53
C LEU A 142 8.72 26.25 -7.64
N ARG A 143 8.47 26.71 -8.86
CA ARG A 143 7.52 27.79 -9.15
C ARG A 143 6.48 27.32 -10.15
N LEU A 144 5.24 27.73 -9.93
CA LEU A 144 4.13 27.55 -10.84
C LEU A 144 3.53 28.92 -11.17
N VAL A 145 3.33 29.19 -12.45
CA VAL A 145 2.52 30.30 -12.94
C VAL A 145 1.35 29.70 -13.72
N ASP A 146 0.16 29.80 -13.13
CA ASP A 146 -1.10 29.28 -13.66
C ASP A 146 -1.84 30.38 -14.44
N HIS A 147 -2.24 30.06 -15.67
CA HIS A 147 -2.92 30.96 -16.61
C HIS A 147 -4.44 30.81 -16.57
N GLY A 148 -4.98 30.18 -15.53
CA GLY A 148 -6.40 29.89 -15.34
C GLY A 148 -6.87 28.69 -16.18
N GLY A 149 -7.86 27.98 -15.63
CA GLY A 149 -8.28 26.68 -16.17
C GLY A 149 -8.01 25.57 -15.15
N GLY A 150 -7.62 24.39 -15.63
CA GLY A 150 -7.47 23.19 -14.80
C GLY A 150 -6.06 23.02 -14.24
N LYS A 151 -5.71 23.79 -13.21
CA LYS A 151 -4.37 23.81 -12.59
C LYS A 151 -3.85 22.42 -12.26
N TYR A 152 -2.64 22.05 -12.65
CA TYR A 152 -2.03 20.81 -12.15
C TYR A 152 -0.55 21.03 -11.87
N LEU A 153 -0.10 20.55 -10.72
CA LEU A 153 1.32 20.46 -10.41
C LEU A 153 1.58 19.25 -9.55
N ARG A 154 2.58 18.47 -9.92
CA ARG A 154 3.15 17.43 -9.09
C ARG A 154 4.64 17.27 -9.32
N LEU A 155 5.37 17.08 -8.22
CA LEU A 155 6.79 16.77 -8.24
C LEU A 155 7.01 15.31 -7.83
N PHE A 156 7.85 14.63 -8.58
CA PHE A 156 8.30 13.27 -8.30
C PHE A 156 9.83 13.21 -8.34
N LEU A 157 10.39 12.20 -7.69
CA LEU A 157 11.83 12.00 -7.60
C LEU A 157 12.21 10.59 -8.09
N ASN A 158 13.34 10.48 -8.76
CA ASN A 158 13.91 9.19 -9.16
C ASN A 158 15.42 9.18 -8.91
N GLU A 159 15.88 8.26 -8.07
CA GLU A 159 17.31 8.04 -7.83
C GLU A 159 17.86 7.08 -8.89
N LEU A 160 18.51 7.63 -9.92
CA LEU A 160 18.93 6.87 -11.10
C LEU A 160 20.02 5.83 -10.80
N ASP A 161 20.91 6.15 -9.86
CA ASP A 161 22.00 5.26 -9.44
C ASP A 161 21.56 4.33 -8.28
N GLY A 162 20.30 4.42 -7.85
CA GLY A 162 19.70 3.50 -6.89
C GLY A 162 19.29 2.18 -7.54
N PRO A 163 18.91 1.16 -6.74
CA PRO A 163 18.54 -0.16 -7.24
C PRO A 163 17.38 -0.18 -8.25
N HIS A 164 16.61 0.92 -8.38
CA HIS A 164 15.43 1.03 -9.25
C HIS A 164 15.31 2.37 -9.98
N GLY A 165 16.39 2.87 -10.57
CA GLY A 165 16.41 4.15 -11.30
C GLY A 165 15.49 4.27 -12.52
N TRP A 166 14.67 3.27 -12.86
CA TRP A 166 13.83 3.25 -14.08
C TRP A 166 12.45 3.90 -13.94
N SER A 167 11.97 4.24 -12.73
CA SER A 167 10.67 4.88 -12.55
C SER A 167 10.63 5.84 -11.36
N PRO A 168 10.06 7.04 -11.48
CA PRO A 168 9.96 7.97 -10.37
C PRO A 168 8.96 7.51 -9.31
N VAL A 169 9.24 7.91 -8.07
CA VAL A 169 8.36 7.72 -6.91
C VAL A 169 7.65 9.02 -6.56
N PRO A 170 6.49 8.97 -5.87
CA PRO A 170 5.94 10.15 -5.21
C PRO A 170 7.00 10.88 -4.38
N TRP A 171 6.88 12.21 -4.28
CA TRP A 171 7.83 13.01 -3.51
C TRP A 171 8.01 12.43 -2.08
N PRO A 172 9.23 12.01 -1.70
CA PRO A 172 9.50 11.56 -0.34
C PRO A 172 9.40 12.76 0.60
N ARG A 173 8.50 12.72 1.59
CA ARG A 173 8.23 13.89 2.45
C ARG A 173 9.29 14.07 3.54
N GLU A 174 10.04 13.02 3.84
CA GLU A 174 11.07 12.96 4.88
C GLU A 174 12.45 13.47 4.45
N ILE A 175 12.59 13.95 3.21
CA ILE A 175 13.86 14.44 2.66
C ILE A 175 13.87 15.95 2.46
N THR A 176 12.81 16.68 2.84
CA THR A 176 12.73 18.13 2.68
C THR A 176 12.37 18.84 3.97
N TRP A 177 13.02 19.97 4.22
CA TRP A 177 12.75 20.84 5.37
C TRP A 177 12.59 22.30 4.96
N PRO A 178 11.78 23.08 5.69
CA PRO A 178 11.59 24.51 5.41
C PRO A 178 12.86 25.36 5.55
N THR A 179 13.81 24.95 6.40
CA THR A 179 15.05 25.70 6.63
C THR A 179 16.26 24.78 6.58
N ARG A 180 17.44 25.38 6.35
CA ARG A 180 18.71 24.65 6.26
C ARG A 180 19.07 24.00 7.59
N GLU A 181 18.85 24.70 8.69
CA GLU A 181 19.18 24.24 10.05
C GLU A 181 18.38 22.99 10.41
N LEU A 182 17.10 22.93 10.02
CA LEU A 182 16.26 21.74 10.21
C LEU A 182 16.75 20.56 9.35
N ALA A 183 17.15 20.82 8.11
CA ALA A 183 17.72 19.78 7.24
C ALA A 183 19.05 19.23 7.80
N GLU A 184 19.91 20.11 8.32
CA GLU A 184 21.19 19.76 8.95
C GLU A 184 20.96 18.94 10.23
N ALA A 185 20.03 19.35 11.09
CA ALA A 185 19.67 18.60 12.29
C ALA A 185 19.14 17.20 11.95
N ALA A 186 18.44 17.04 10.83
CA ALA A 186 17.89 15.77 10.39
C ALA A 186 18.95 14.79 9.84
N LEU A 187 20.16 15.24 9.46
CA LEU A 187 21.25 14.36 9.03
C LEU A 187 21.65 13.35 10.12
N GLY A 188 21.50 13.71 11.41
CA GLY A 188 21.87 12.85 12.55
C GLY A 188 20.82 11.81 12.97
N GLY A 189 19.62 11.83 12.40
CA GLY A 189 18.51 10.96 12.82
C GLY A 189 18.45 9.65 12.02
N SER A 190 18.62 8.50 12.67
CA SER A 190 18.53 7.18 12.00
C SER A 190 17.08 6.85 11.60
N ARG A 191 16.83 6.66 10.29
CA ARG A 191 15.51 6.31 9.71
C ARG A 191 14.99 4.91 10.08
N ALA A 192 15.88 3.98 10.45
CA ALA A 192 15.56 2.56 10.61
C ALA A 192 14.81 2.23 11.93
N MET A 193 15.10 2.97 13.01
CA MET A 193 14.65 2.62 14.35
C MET A 193 13.16 2.95 14.59
N GLN A 194 12.63 4.01 13.98
CA GLN A 194 11.24 4.44 14.15
C GLN A 194 10.25 3.57 13.36
N ARG A 195 10.58 3.18 12.12
CA ARG A 195 9.71 2.35 11.26
C ARG A 195 9.59 0.90 11.78
N ALA A 196 10.66 0.33 12.34
CA ALA A 196 10.64 -1.02 12.92
C ALA A 196 9.79 -1.13 14.20
N THR A 197 9.76 -0.07 15.01
CA THR A 197 9.03 -0.03 16.29
C THR A 197 7.52 0.01 16.06
N VAL A 198 7.04 0.91 15.20
CA VAL A 198 5.60 1.05 14.87
C VAL A 198 5.05 -0.22 14.20
N PHE A 199 5.85 -0.84 13.33
CA PHE A 199 5.46 -2.08 12.66
C PHE A 199 5.39 -3.28 13.61
N SER A 200 6.33 -3.40 14.56
CA SER A 200 6.28 -4.46 15.58
C SER A 200 5.01 -4.36 16.43
N PHE A 201 4.59 -3.13 16.77
CA PHE A 201 3.30 -2.90 17.42
C PHE A 201 2.12 -3.27 16.52
N PHE A 202 2.10 -2.86 15.25
CA PHE A 202 1.02 -3.20 14.32
C PHE A 202 0.86 -4.72 14.14
N LEU A 203 1.95 -5.47 13.97
CA LEU A 203 1.90 -6.92 13.83
C LEU A 203 1.39 -7.57 15.11
N VAL A 204 1.86 -7.13 16.29
CA VAL A 204 1.36 -7.61 17.58
C VAL A 204 -0.13 -7.31 17.76
N PHE A 205 -0.59 -6.10 17.44
CA PHE A 205 -1.99 -5.71 17.58
C PHE A 205 -2.90 -6.34 16.54
N LEU A 206 -2.44 -6.58 15.31
CA LEU A 206 -3.18 -7.33 14.29
C LEU A 206 -3.33 -8.79 14.72
N THR A 207 -2.24 -9.42 15.18
CA THR A 207 -2.24 -10.82 15.64
C THR A 207 -3.11 -10.97 16.89
N LEU A 208 -2.98 -10.05 17.85
CA LEU A 208 -3.78 -10.01 19.07
C LEU A 208 -5.25 -9.68 18.77
N GLY A 209 -5.52 -8.74 17.87
CA GLY A 209 -6.86 -8.35 17.45
C GLY A 209 -7.59 -9.47 16.72
N VAL A 210 -6.89 -10.21 15.83
CA VAL A 210 -7.42 -11.41 15.18
C VAL A 210 -7.64 -12.52 16.22
N ALA A 211 -6.68 -12.76 17.12
CA ALA A 211 -6.82 -13.75 18.19
C ALA A 211 -8.00 -13.44 19.13
N LEU A 212 -8.16 -12.18 19.54
CA LEU A 212 -9.24 -11.70 20.40
C LEU A 212 -10.58 -11.70 19.67
N THR A 213 -10.63 -11.38 18.37
CA THR A 213 -11.85 -11.44 17.57
C THR A 213 -12.29 -12.89 17.35
N VAL A 214 -11.35 -13.80 17.06
CA VAL A 214 -11.59 -15.24 16.98
C VAL A 214 -12.03 -15.79 18.35
N HIS A 215 -11.46 -15.32 19.45
CA HIS A 215 -11.86 -15.70 20.80
C HIS A 215 -13.27 -15.18 21.17
N ARG A 216 -13.54 -13.89 20.93
CA ARG A 216 -14.79 -13.20 21.31
C ARG A 216 -15.97 -13.54 20.39
N HIS A 217 -15.74 -13.69 19.09
CA HIS A 217 -16.77 -13.98 18.09
C HIS A 217 -16.76 -15.43 17.60
N GLY A 218 -15.74 -16.23 17.89
CA GLY A 218 -15.78 -17.67 17.64
C GLY A 218 -16.82 -18.42 18.47
N LEU A 219 -17.19 -17.87 19.64
CA LEU A 219 -18.22 -18.39 20.52
C LEU A 219 -19.63 -18.36 19.89
N PRO A 220 -20.14 -17.25 19.31
CA PRO A 220 -21.44 -17.24 18.62
C PRO A 220 -21.48 -17.98 17.27
N PHE A 221 -20.34 -18.31 16.65
CA PHE A 221 -20.26 -19.13 15.42
C PHE A 221 -19.92 -20.61 15.68
N GLY A 222 -19.98 -21.07 16.93
CA GLY A 222 -19.71 -22.46 17.30
C GLY A 222 -18.32 -22.96 16.91
N LEU A 223 -17.31 -22.07 16.87
CA LEU A 223 -15.92 -22.45 16.63
C LEU A 223 -15.35 -23.01 17.94
N ARG A 224 -15.27 -24.34 18.04
CA ARG A 224 -14.51 -24.99 19.12
C ARG A 224 -13.05 -24.55 19.02
N LEU A 225 -12.47 -24.12 20.14
CA LEU A 225 -11.05 -23.79 20.20
C LEU A 225 -10.23 -25.01 19.74
N PRO A 226 -9.23 -24.81 18.88
CA PRO A 226 -8.38 -25.90 18.45
C PRO A 226 -7.65 -26.52 19.65
N SER A 227 -7.36 -27.82 19.60
CA SER A 227 -6.54 -28.47 20.62
C SER A 227 -5.15 -27.81 20.71
N ARG A 228 -4.51 -27.85 21.89
CA ARG A 228 -3.13 -27.36 22.09
C ARG A 228 -2.17 -27.90 21.03
N ARG A 229 -2.32 -29.19 20.67
CA ARG A 229 -1.57 -29.84 19.59
C ARG A 229 -1.77 -29.18 18.23
N THR A 230 -3.02 -28.83 17.88
CA THR A 230 -3.32 -28.14 16.60
C THR A 230 -2.67 -26.76 16.56
N VAL A 231 -2.74 -26.02 17.66
CA VAL A 231 -2.12 -24.69 17.77
C VAL A 231 -0.60 -24.80 17.64
N ALA A 232 0.04 -25.75 18.32
CA ALA A 232 1.48 -25.96 18.23
C ALA A 232 1.94 -26.30 16.81
N ILE A 233 1.20 -27.15 16.09
CA ILE A 233 1.51 -27.49 14.69
C ILE A 233 1.36 -26.25 13.79
N ALA A 234 0.26 -25.50 13.93
CA ALA A 234 0.06 -24.28 13.15
C ALA A 234 1.16 -23.24 13.41
N ALA A 235 1.56 -23.06 14.67
CA ALA A 235 2.66 -22.19 15.05
C ALA A 235 4.00 -22.66 14.42
N THR A 236 4.26 -23.96 14.43
CA THR A 236 5.46 -24.54 13.81
C THR A 236 5.49 -24.26 12.30
N ILE A 237 4.36 -24.44 11.61
CA ILE A 237 4.24 -24.14 10.17
C ILE A 237 4.46 -22.64 9.92
N ALA A 238 3.84 -21.77 10.72
CA ALA A 238 4.00 -20.32 10.59
C ALA A 238 5.46 -19.90 10.78
N LEU A 239 6.11 -20.41 11.83
CA LEU A 239 7.52 -20.14 12.13
C LEU A 239 8.43 -20.63 11.02
N ALA A 240 8.23 -21.85 10.52
CA ALA A 240 9.00 -22.39 9.39
C ALA A 240 8.81 -21.56 8.11
N ALA A 241 7.56 -21.21 7.78
CA ALA A 241 7.23 -20.42 6.60
C ALA A 241 7.84 -19.01 6.66
N LEU A 242 7.77 -18.35 7.81
CA LEU A 242 8.38 -17.04 8.05
C LEU A 242 9.90 -17.14 8.05
N ALA A 243 10.50 -18.09 8.78
CA ALA A 243 11.95 -18.26 8.83
C ALA A 243 12.55 -18.42 7.42
N ALA A 244 11.95 -19.27 6.58
CA ALA A 244 12.40 -19.48 5.21
C ALA A 244 12.34 -18.20 4.34
N ARG A 245 11.35 -17.33 4.57
CA ARG A 245 11.14 -16.12 3.77
C ARG A 245 11.88 -14.90 4.32
N LEU A 246 12.05 -14.80 5.64
CA LEU A 246 12.69 -13.67 6.28
C LEU A 246 14.22 -13.78 6.30
N HIS A 247 14.76 -14.99 6.16
CA HIS A 247 16.21 -15.21 6.13
C HIS A 247 16.87 -14.40 5.00
N GLY A 248 17.71 -13.41 5.33
CA GLY A 248 18.36 -12.55 4.34
C GLY A 248 17.37 -11.78 3.44
N LEU A 249 16.18 -11.41 3.95
CA LEU A 249 15.18 -10.70 3.14
C LEU A 249 15.67 -9.30 2.69
N GLY A 250 16.48 -8.64 3.52
CA GLY A 250 17.11 -7.36 3.17
C GLY A 250 18.20 -7.49 2.11
N ASP A 251 18.86 -8.64 2.05
CA ASP A 251 19.89 -8.96 1.05
C ASP A 251 19.31 -9.64 -0.18
N ALA A 252 17.99 -9.89 -0.19
CA ALA A 252 17.35 -10.54 -1.32
C ALA A 252 17.43 -9.63 -2.55
N ASP A 253 17.91 -10.20 -3.65
CA ASP A 253 17.90 -9.55 -4.96
C ASP A 253 16.52 -8.97 -5.28
N ILE A 254 16.53 -7.93 -6.10
CA ILE A 254 15.31 -7.25 -6.49
C ILE A 254 15.04 -7.59 -7.94
N TYR A 255 13.89 -8.24 -8.17
CA TYR A 255 13.46 -8.66 -9.49
C TYR A 255 12.91 -7.47 -10.30
N TRP A 256 12.91 -7.63 -11.62
CA TRP A 256 12.65 -6.53 -12.57
C TRP A 256 11.29 -5.83 -12.35
N ASP A 257 10.26 -6.58 -11.96
CA ASP A 257 8.89 -6.06 -11.81
C ASP A 257 8.58 -5.48 -10.42
N GLU A 258 9.37 -5.78 -9.39
CA GLU A 258 9.08 -5.39 -8.00
C GLU A 258 8.96 -3.88 -7.85
N GLY A 259 9.88 -3.15 -8.48
CA GLY A 259 9.87 -1.69 -8.51
C GLY A 259 8.63 -1.14 -9.22
N ALA A 260 8.17 -1.77 -10.30
CA ALA A 260 6.99 -1.32 -11.02
C ALA A 260 5.72 -1.47 -10.17
N TYR A 261 5.56 -2.60 -9.47
CA TYR A 261 4.38 -2.84 -8.63
C TYR A 261 4.36 -1.97 -7.38
N LEU A 262 5.51 -1.86 -6.69
CA LEU A 262 5.63 -1.02 -5.50
C LEU A 262 5.37 0.45 -5.83
N LYS A 263 6.08 0.99 -6.83
CA LYS A 263 6.02 2.42 -7.14
C LYS A 263 4.64 2.84 -7.66
N ALA A 264 4.01 2.01 -8.50
CA ALA A 264 2.63 2.26 -8.89
C ALA A 264 1.68 2.29 -7.67
N GLY A 265 1.88 1.36 -6.73
CA GLY A 265 1.19 1.36 -5.44
C GLY A 265 1.39 2.64 -4.63
N MET A 266 2.64 3.11 -4.51
CA MET A 266 2.97 4.36 -3.82
C MET A 266 2.23 5.56 -4.45
N HIS A 267 2.19 5.63 -5.79
CA HIS A 267 1.42 6.67 -6.49
C HIS A 267 -0.07 6.61 -6.15
N TYR A 268 -0.67 5.43 -6.07
CA TYR A 268 -2.09 5.29 -5.74
C TYR A 268 -2.40 5.74 -4.31
N VAL A 269 -1.58 5.30 -3.36
CA VAL A 269 -1.71 5.71 -1.95
C VAL A 269 -1.53 7.22 -1.83
N ARG A 270 -0.53 7.80 -2.50
CA ARG A 270 -0.33 9.25 -2.49
C ARG A 270 -1.47 10.02 -3.17
N ASN A 271 -2.05 9.49 -4.25
CA ASN A 271 -3.24 10.07 -4.88
C ASN A 271 -4.41 10.14 -3.89
N LEU A 272 -4.64 9.07 -3.14
CA LEU A 272 -5.69 9.00 -2.13
C LEU A 272 -5.47 10.04 -1.03
N GLU A 273 -4.24 10.15 -0.51
CA GLU A 273 -3.86 11.15 0.50
C GLU A 273 -4.10 12.59 0.02
N LEU A 274 -3.74 12.88 -1.24
CA LEU A 274 -3.88 14.20 -1.84
C LEU A 274 -5.30 14.48 -2.36
N GLY A 275 -6.20 13.50 -2.30
CA GLY A 275 -7.55 13.60 -2.89
C GLY A 275 -7.53 13.79 -4.42
N ASP A 276 -6.47 13.32 -5.08
CA ASP A 276 -6.27 13.38 -6.53
C ASP A 276 -6.88 12.15 -7.21
N PHE A 277 -8.14 12.29 -7.65
CA PHE A 277 -8.88 11.23 -8.32
C PHE A 277 -8.95 11.40 -9.85
N ALA A 278 -8.13 12.29 -10.43
CA ALA A 278 -8.11 12.46 -11.88
C ALA A 278 -7.64 11.15 -12.55
N PRO A 279 -8.30 10.68 -13.64
CA PRO A 279 -7.92 9.43 -14.30
C PRO A 279 -6.44 9.39 -14.74
N GLN A 280 -5.91 10.54 -15.17
CA GLN A 280 -4.51 10.69 -15.57
C GLN A 280 -3.54 10.44 -14.42
N SER A 281 -3.92 10.68 -13.17
CA SER A 281 -3.08 10.43 -11.99
C SER A 281 -2.87 8.94 -11.70
N PHE A 282 -3.66 8.05 -12.32
CA PHE A 282 -3.55 6.59 -12.21
C PHE A 282 -2.87 5.93 -13.42
N HIS A 283 -2.25 6.71 -14.32
CA HIS A 283 -1.56 6.19 -15.51
C HIS A 283 -0.38 5.23 -15.19
N TRP A 284 0.11 5.25 -13.95
CA TRP A 284 1.10 4.30 -13.43
C TRP A 284 0.61 2.84 -13.43
N ASN A 285 -0.70 2.61 -13.58
CA ASN A 285 -1.26 1.27 -13.68
C ASN A 285 -1.00 0.62 -15.03
N LYS A 286 0.13 -0.05 -15.18
CA LYS A 286 0.43 -0.87 -16.36
C LYS A 286 0.01 -2.32 -16.18
N GLU A 287 -0.54 -2.90 -17.25
CA GLU A 287 -0.76 -4.34 -17.55
C GLU A 287 -1.68 -5.15 -16.63
N HIS A 288 -1.57 -4.97 -15.32
CA HIS A 288 -2.21 -5.80 -14.32
C HIS A 288 -3.26 -5.06 -13.49
N PRO A 289 -4.27 -5.78 -12.99
CA PRO A 289 -5.21 -5.25 -12.00
C PRO A 289 -4.53 -4.61 -10.77
N PRO A 290 -5.19 -3.66 -10.08
CA PRO A 290 -4.49 -2.75 -9.17
C PRO A 290 -4.37 -3.23 -7.71
N VAL A 291 -5.04 -4.30 -7.28
CA VAL A 291 -5.15 -4.66 -5.85
C VAL A 291 -3.78 -4.97 -5.25
N ALA A 292 -2.95 -5.77 -5.92
CA ALA A 292 -1.61 -6.08 -5.42
C ALA A 292 -0.76 -4.81 -5.25
N LYS A 293 -0.85 -3.88 -6.21
CA LYS A 293 -0.15 -2.59 -6.16
C LYS A 293 -0.63 -1.75 -4.98
N TRP A 294 -1.95 -1.65 -4.74
CA TRP A 294 -2.49 -0.98 -3.54
C TRP A 294 -1.94 -1.55 -2.24
N LEU A 295 -1.92 -2.88 -2.13
CA LEU A 295 -1.40 -3.54 -0.93
C LEU A 295 0.09 -3.25 -0.72
N TYR A 296 0.90 -3.31 -1.77
CA TYR A 296 2.33 -3.02 -1.69
C TYR A 296 2.65 -1.55 -1.47
N GLY A 297 1.89 -0.64 -2.08
CA GLY A 297 1.97 0.79 -1.83
C GLY A 297 1.74 1.14 -0.36
N GLY A 298 0.72 0.53 0.27
CA GLY A 298 0.48 0.71 1.71
C GLY A 298 1.52 -0.01 2.59
N ALA A 299 2.04 -1.15 2.14
CA ALA A 299 3.09 -1.88 2.86
C ALA A 299 4.46 -1.19 2.82
N GLU A 300 4.67 -0.24 1.90
CA GLU A 300 5.87 0.60 1.86
C GLU A 300 6.11 1.35 3.17
N TRP A 301 5.05 1.75 3.87
CA TRP A 301 5.17 2.42 5.17
C TRP A 301 5.86 1.58 6.25
N LEU A 302 6.03 0.27 6.02
CA LEU A 302 6.72 -0.65 6.91
C LEU A 302 8.25 -0.63 6.76
N GLY A 303 8.80 0.30 5.99
CA GLY A 303 10.25 0.44 5.79
C GLY A 303 10.69 0.40 4.33
N GLY A 304 9.93 1.00 3.44
CA GLY A 304 10.19 1.01 2.02
C GLY A 304 9.98 -0.36 1.38
N MET A 305 10.89 -0.70 0.47
CA MET A 305 10.91 -1.98 -0.23
C MET A 305 10.95 -3.18 0.72
N TRP A 306 11.74 -3.10 1.79
CA TRP A 306 11.82 -4.18 2.77
C TRP A 306 10.45 -4.45 3.40
N GLY A 307 9.71 -3.38 3.71
CA GLY A 307 8.34 -3.46 4.25
C GLY A 307 7.37 -4.16 3.30
N ALA A 308 7.42 -3.82 2.02
CA ALA A 308 6.61 -4.47 0.99
C ALA A 308 6.99 -5.95 0.77
N LYS A 309 8.30 -6.29 0.78
CA LYS A 309 8.78 -7.68 0.73
C LYS A 309 8.34 -8.48 1.96
N LEU A 310 8.39 -7.88 3.14
CA LEU A 310 7.90 -8.48 4.38
C LEU A 310 6.40 -8.76 4.32
N PHE A 311 5.63 -7.81 3.79
CA PHE A 311 4.20 -8.01 3.59
C PHE A 311 3.90 -9.19 2.65
N ALA A 312 4.65 -9.33 1.54
CA ALA A 312 4.56 -10.50 0.66
C ALA A 312 4.84 -11.82 1.43
N ALA A 313 5.89 -11.82 2.25
CA ALA A 313 6.28 -12.98 3.05
C ALA A 313 5.20 -13.40 4.05
N ILE A 314 4.55 -12.42 4.70
CA ILE A 314 3.44 -12.66 5.63
C ILE A 314 2.25 -13.27 4.88
N LEU A 315 1.84 -12.70 3.74
CA LEU A 315 0.72 -13.23 2.96
C LEU A 315 0.94 -14.68 2.56
N GLN A 316 2.14 -15.03 2.10
CA GLN A 316 2.45 -16.42 1.78
C GLN A 316 2.49 -17.34 2.99
N ALA A 317 3.03 -16.89 4.13
CA ALA A 317 3.00 -17.68 5.36
C ALA A 317 1.55 -17.94 5.79
N MET A 318 0.65 -16.96 5.63
CA MET A 318 -0.79 -17.13 5.87
C MET A 318 -1.43 -18.12 4.88
N SER A 319 -1.00 -18.15 3.62
CA SER A 319 -1.42 -19.18 2.65
C SER A 319 -1.07 -20.59 3.11
N CYS A 320 0.13 -20.80 3.67
CA CYS A 320 0.52 -22.10 4.24
C CYS A 320 -0.42 -22.52 5.39
N LEU A 321 -0.85 -21.57 6.22
CA LEU A 321 -1.81 -21.83 7.30
C LEU A 321 -3.22 -22.14 6.79
N LEU A 322 -3.66 -21.49 5.71
CA LEU A 322 -4.94 -21.79 5.05
C LEU A 322 -4.91 -23.19 4.44
N VAL A 323 -3.82 -23.59 3.78
CA VAL A 323 -3.64 -24.95 3.27
C VAL A 323 -3.63 -25.99 4.39
N PHE A 324 -2.94 -25.71 5.50
CA PHE A 324 -3.01 -26.53 6.71
C PHE A 324 -4.46 -26.67 7.22
N ALA A 325 -5.19 -25.56 7.31
CA ALA A 325 -6.57 -25.54 7.81
C ALA A 325 -7.51 -26.35 6.91
N ILE A 326 -7.39 -26.22 5.59
CA ILE A 326 -8.15 -26.99 4.59
C ILE A 326 -7.82 -28.47 4.72
N GLY A 327 -6.53 -28.84 4.66
CA GLY A 327 -6.10 -30.24 4.74
C GLY A 327 -6.48 -30.92 6.06
N ARG A 328 -6.40 -30.20 7.18
CA ARG A 328 -6.87 -30.69 8.49
C ARG A 328 -8.37 -30.89 8.51
N ARG A 329 -9.12 -29.96 7.91
CA ARG A 329 -10.59 -29.98 7.93
C ARG A 329 -11.15 -31.08 7.05
N TYR A 330 -10.58 -31.32 5.86
CA TYR A 330 -11.14 -32.22 4.85
C TYR A 330 -10.38 -33.54 4.69
N GLY A 331 -9.20 -33.67 5.26
CA GLY A 331 -8.48 -34.93 5.40
C GLY A 331 -8.34 -35.28 6.88
N SER A 332 -7.13 -35.09 7.39
CA SER A 332 -6.73 -35.38 8.76
C SER A 332 -5.69 -34.35 9.24
N LEU A 333 -5.39 -34.34 10.54
CA LEU A 333 -4.34 -33.50 11.10
C LEU A 333 -2.99 -33.71 10.40
N THR A 334 -2.64 -34.96 10.08
CA THR A 334 -1.40 -35.31 9.38
C THR A 334 -1.39 -34.78 7.96
N ILE A 335 -2.50 -34.89 7.22
CA ILE A 335 -2.62 -34.37 5.85
C ILE A 335 -2.47 -32.85 5.86
N GLY A 336 -3.18 -32.16 6.75
CA GLY A 336 -3.04 -30.71 6.91
C GLY A 336 -1.62 -30.30 7.25
N ALA A 337 -1.00 -30.96 8.25
CA ALA A 337 0.36 -30.66 8.68
C ALA A 337 1.38 -30.84 7.55
N SER A 338 1.26 -31.96 6.81
CA SER A 338 2.14 -32.28 5.69
C SER A 338 1.96 -31.26 4.56
N ALA A 339 0.71 -30.97 4.15
CA ALA A 339 0.45 -30.02 3.08
C ALA A 339 0.93 -28.59 3.42
N GLY A 340 0.66 -28.12 4.63
CA GLY A 340 1.11 -26.81 5.09
C GLY A 340 2.64 -26.70 5.18
N MET A 341 3.31 -27.74 5.70
CA MET A 341 4.78 -27.76 5.82
C MET A 341 5.47 -27.90 4.46
N LEU A 342 4.96 -28.77 3.58
CA LEU A 342 5.47 -28.91 2.21
C LEU A 342 5.41 -27.57 1.48
N LEU A 343 4.29 -26.87 1.55
CA LEU A 343 4.17 -25.55 0.93
C LEU A 343 5.08 -24.52 1.62
N ALA A 344 5.19 -24.54 2.95
CA ALA A 344 6.02 -23.62 3.71
C ALA A 344 7.50 -23.65 3.30
N LEU A 345 8.01 -24.85 2.98
CA LEU A 345 9.41 -25.11 2.65
C LEU A 345 9.67 -25.31 1.14
N MET A 346 8.65 -25.27 0.30
CA MET A 346 8.80 -25.45 -1.15
C MET A 346 9.63 -24.29 -1.74
N PRO A 347 10.84 -24.55 -2.31
CA PRO A 347 11.76 -23.48 -2.72
C PRO A 347 11.14 -22.47 -3.69
N TYR A 348 10.38 -22.96 -4.67
CA TYR A 348 9.67 -22.11 -5.63
C TYR A 348 8.69 -21.15 -4.95
N PHE A 349 7.90 -21.65 -4.00
CA PHE A 349 6.93 -20.84 -3.28
C PHE A 349 7.65 -19.82 -2.37
N VAL A 350 8.68 -20.26 -1.65
CA VAL A 350 9.54 -19.39 -0.84
C VAL A 350 10.14 -18.26 -1.69
N GLY A 351 10.65 -18.54 -2.88
CA GLY A 351 11.22 -17.53 -3.80
C GLY A 351 10.22 -16.42 -4.11
N HIS A 352 9.02 -16.78 -4.58
CA HIS A 352 7.95 -15.80 -4.85
C HIS A 352 7.44 -15.09 -3.59
N GLY A 353 7.60 -15.71 -2.41
CA GLY A 353 7.18 -15.13 -1.13
C GLY A 353 8.13 -14.08 -0.60
N ARG A 354 9.30 -13.94 -1.22
CA ARG A 354 10.33 -12.95 -0.87
C ARG A 354 10.33 -11.74 -1.80
N ALA A 355 9.57 -11.82 -2.89
CA ALA A 355 9.46 -10.78 -3.89
C ALA A 355 8.13 -10.01 -3.75
N ILE A 356 8.15 -8.74 -4.11
CA ILE A 356 6.99 -7.90 -4.36
C ILE A 356 6.39 -8.33 -5.70
N GLY A 357 5.67 -9.46 -5.70
CA GLY A 357 5.05 -10.06 -6.87
C GLY A 357 3.54 -10.15 -6.75
N LEU A 358 2.84 -10.26 -7.88
CA LEU A 358 1.38 -10.41 -7.90
C LEU A 358 0.92 -11.77 -7.33
N GLU A 359 1.84 -12.72 -7.23
CA GLU A 359 1.65 -14.11 -6.82
C GLU A 359 1.26 -14.22 -5.35
N SER A 360 1.90 -13.44 -4.48
CA SER A 360 1.69 -13.54 -3.03
C SER A 360 0.26 -13.13 -2.64
N PRO A 361 -0.27 -11.97 -3.09
CA PRO A 361 -1.68 -11.64 -2.91
C PRO A 361 -2.62 -12.61 -3.62
N LEU A 362 -2.32 -13.01 -4.86
CA LEU A 362 -3.16 -13.95 -5.63
C LEU A 362 -3.35 -15.27 -4.87
N VAL A 363 -2.26 -15.90 -4.43
CA VAL A 363 -2.32 -17.20 -3.75
C VAL A 363 -3.03 -17.07 -2.41
N PHE A 364 -2.74 -16.01 -1.64
CA PHE A 364 -3.43 -15.76 -0.38
C PHE A 364 -4.95 -15.64 -0.56
N PHE A 365 -5.40 -14.76 -1.46
CA PHE A 365 -6.83 -14.57 -1.69
C PHE A 365 -7.48 -15.81 -2.28
N THR A 366 -6.79 -16.56 -3.15
CA THR A 366 -7.32 -17.82 -3.70
C THR A 366 -7.52 -18.88 -2.60
N CYS A 367 -6.53 -19.07 -1.72
CA CYS A 367 -6.66 -20.00 -0.60
C CYS A 367 -7.75 -19.56 0.39
N LEU A 368 -7.86 -18.24 0.64
CA LEU A 368 -8.87 -17.69 1.53
C LEU A 368 -10.27 -17.84 0.94
N SER A 369 -10.44 -17.56 -0.35
CA SER A 369 -11.69 -17.80 -1.09
C SER A 369 -12.10 -19.27 -1.04
N ALA A 370 -11.17 -20.20 -1.26
CA ALA A 370 -11.44 -21.63 -1.14
C ALA A 370 -11.92 -22.00 0.26
N TRP A 371 -11.22 -21.54 1.30
CA TRP A 371 -11.63 -21.76 2.68
C TRP A 371 -13.01 -21.17 2.98
N LEU A 372 -13.28 -19.92 2.59
CA LEU A 372 -14.54 -19.25 2.87
C LEU A 372 -15.70 -19.92 2.14
N LEU A 373 -15.53 -20.30 0.87
CA LEU A 373 -16.54 -21.03 0.10
C LEU A 373 -16.89 -22.37 0.75
N MET A 374 -15.86 -23.13 1.12
CA MET A 374 -16.01 -24.38 1.87
C MET A 374 -16.84 -24.18 3.15
N ARG A 375 -16.52 -23.16 3.94
CA ARG A 375 -17.24 -22.84 5.16
C ARG A 375 -18.66 -22.33 4.91
N ALA A 376 -18.87 -21.61 3.81
CA ALA A 376 -20.17 -21.11 3.39
C ALA A 376 -21.11 -22.27 3.04
N CYS A 377 -20.64 -23.24 2.24
CA CYS A 377 -21.41 -24.42 1.86
C CYS A 377 -21.79 -25.31 3.06
N GLU A 378 -20.87 -25.51 4.01
CA GLU A 378 -21.14 -26.34 5.19
C GLU A 378 -22.15 -25.72 6.15
N ARG A 379 -22.13 -24.39 6.24
CA ARG A 379 -22.92 -23.63 7.23
C ARG A 379 -24.14 -22.96 6.64
N ASP A 380 -24.26 -22.96 5.33
CA ASP A 380 -25.34 -22.30 4.59
C ASP A 380 -25.51 -20.85 5.03
N SER A 381 -24.40 -20.11 4.93
CA SER A 381 -24.23 -18.82 5.60
C SER A 381 -23.95 -17.73 4.57
N TRP A 382 -24.94 -16.85 4.35
CA TRP A 382 -24.80 -15.73 3.41
C TRP A 382 -23.57 -14.85 3.69
N PRO A 383 -23.20 -14.49 4.95
CA PRO A 383 -22.03 -13.65 5.20
C PRO A 383 -20.74 -14.32 4.73
N LEU A 384 -20.65 -15.65 4.81
CA LEU A 384 -19.50 -16.40 4.31
C LEU A 384 -19.48 -16.42 2.77
N HIS A 385 -20.64 -16.50 2.11
CA HIS A 385 -20.72 -16.35 0.65
C HIS A 385 -20.32 -14.94 0.20
N ALA A 386 -20.74 -13.89 0.92
CA ALA A 386 -20.32 -12.53 0.61
C ALA A 386 -18.82 -12.31 0.85
N ALA A 387 -18.27 -12.83 1.94
CA ALA A 387 -16.83 -12.80 2.21
C ALA A 387 -16.04 -13.57 1.12
N TRP A 388 -16.55 -14.72 0.68
CA TRP A 388 -15.97 -15.47 -0.45
C TRP A 388 -16.00 -14.66 -1.76
N GLY A 389 -17.15 -14.05 -2.11
CA GLY A 389 -17.27 -13.23 -3.30
C GLY A 389 -16.28 -12.06 -3.29
N PHE A 390 -16.21 -11.34 -2.16
CA PHE A 390 -15.28 -10.23 -1.98
C PHE A 390 -13.81 -10.68 -2.08
N THR A 391 -13.42 -11.73 -1.38
CA THR A 391 -12.03 -12.24 -1.43
C THR A 391 -11.65 -12.77 -2.81
N SER A 392 -12.61 -13.34 -3.57
CA SER A 392 -12.39 -13.76 -4.95
C SER A 392 -12.16 -12.56 -5.87
N ILE A 393 -12.92 -11.47 -5.70
CA ILE A 393 -12.69 -10.20 -6.41
C ILE A 393 -11.30 -9.65 -6.09
N LEU A 394 -10.84 -9.72 -4.84
CA LEU A 394 -9.48 -9.30 -4.48
C LEU A 394 -8.40 -10.19 -5.13
N GLY A 395 -8.65 -11.50 -5.28
CA GLY A 395 -7.77 -12.42 -6.00
C GLY A 395 -7.63 -12.05 -7.48
N VAL A 396 -8.76 -11.90 -8.19
CA VAL A 396 -8.78 -11.46 -9.60
C VAL A 396 -8.18 -10.05 -9.75
N GLY A 397 -8.49 -9.16 -8.82
CA GLY A 397 -7.99 -7.80 -8.77
C GLY A 397 -6.50 -7.71 -8.43
N SER A 398 -5.89 -8.78 -7.91
CA SER A 398 -4.44 -8.87 -7.69
C SER A 398 -3.72 -9.33 -8.96
N ARG A 399 -4.30 -10.31 -9.67
CA ARG A 399 -3.83 -10.78 -10.96
C ARG A 399 -5.00 -11.38 -11.73
N ALA A 400 -5.14 -11.04 -13.02
CA ALA A 400 -6.26 -11.50 -13.84
C ALA A 400 -6.40 -13.04 -13.89
N THR A 401 -5.29 -13.77 -13.75
CA THR A 401 -5.27 -15.25 -13.65
C THR A 401 -6.02 -15.79 -12.42
N GLY A 402 -6.37 -14.96 -11.44
CA GLY A 402 -7.28 -15.35 -10.36
C GLY A 402 -8.66 -15.80 -10.84
N VAL A 403 -9.05 -15.45 -12.07
CA VAL A 403 -10.29 -15.96 -12.70
C VAL A 403 -10.32 -17.48 -12.78
N TRP A 404 -9.15 -18.15 -12.81
CA TRP A 404 -9.03 -19.61 -12.82
C TRP A 404 -9.52 -20.28 -11.53
N PHE A 405 -9.81 -19.51 -10.47
CA PHE A 405 -10.52 -20.06 -9.32
C PHE A 405 -11.98 -20.43 -9.64
N ALA A 406 -12.63 -19.73 -10.59
CA ALA A 406 -14.02 -19.96 -10.96
C ALA A 406 -14.34 -21.42 -11.36
N PRO A 407 -13.59 -22.08 -12.27
CA PRO A 407 -13.84 -23.49 -12.59
C PRO A 407 -13.50 -24.46 -11.44
N ILE A 408 -12.71 -24.04 -10.45
CA ILE A 408 -12.34 -24.85 -9.28
C ILE A 408 -13.41 -24.75 -8.18
N ALA A 409 -14.17 -23.64 -8.13
CA ALA A 409 -15.17 -23.39 -7.11
C ALA A 409 -16.26 -24.50 -7.00
N PRO A 410 -16.80 -25.08 -8.09
CA PRO A 410 -17.73 -26.20 -8.00
C PRO A 410 -17.14 -27.44 -7.33
N LEU A 411 -15.87 -27.77 -7.61
CA LEU A 411 -15.17 -28.88 -6.96
C LEU A 411 -15.02 -28.62 -5.46
N VAL A 412 -14.66 -27.39 -5.09
CA VAL A 412 -14.57 -26.94 -3.70
C VAL A 412 -15.92 -27.09 -2.98
N CYS A 413 -17.01 -26.67 -3.61
CA CYS A 413 -18.37 -26.85 -3.10
C CYS A 413 -18.73 -28.33 -2.92
N GLY A 414 -18.44 -29.16 -3.92
CA GLY A 414 -18.74 -30.60 -3.89
C GLY A 414 -18.07 -31.30 -2.71
N VAL A 415 -16.77 -31.03 -2.48
CA VAL A 415 -16.03 -31.57 -1.31
C VAL A 415 -16.64 -31.09 0.00
N ALA A 416 -17.04 -29.82 0.09
CA ALA A 416 -17.64 -29.25 1.29
C ALA A 416 -19.01 -29.88 1.62
N LEU A 417 -19.88 -30.03 0.63
CA LEU A 417 -21.22 -30.59 0.79
C LEU A 417 -21.19 -32.09 1.13
N ALA A 418 -20.34 -32.87 0.44
CA ALA A 418 -20.17 -34.29 0.71
C ALA A 418 -19.78 -34.56 2.18
N ARG A 419 -18.90 -33.72 2.75
CA ARG A 419 -18.48 -33.84 4.14
C ARG A 419 -19.53 -33.34 5.14
N ALA A 420 -20.38 -32.40 4.74
CA ALA A 420 -21.50 -31.92 5.56
C ALA A 420 -22.69 -32.89 5.59
N GLY A 421 -22.63 -34.01 4.84
CA GLY A 421 -23.75 -34.96 4.71
C GLY A 421 -24.92 -34.40 3.90
N ARG A 422 -24.74 -33.25 3.23
CA ARG A 422 -25.76 -32.63 2.37
C ARG A 422 -25.55 -33.15 0.95
N ARG A 423 -26.56 -33.81 0.38
CA ARG A 423 -26.50 -34.26 -1.03
C ARG A 423 -26.31 -33.04 -1.93
N VAL A 424 -25.35 -33.12 -2.85
CA VAL A 424 -25.25 -32.19 -3.98
C VAL A 424 -26.53 -32.37 -4.77
N LEU A 425 -27.37 -31.34 -4.85
CA LEU A 425 -28.58 -31.39 -5.67
C LEU A 425 -28.17 -31.61 -7.14
N PRO A 426 -28.90 -32.46 -7.88
CA PRO A 426 -28.54 -32.92 -9.22
C PRO A 426 -28.39 -31.79 -10.23
#